data_AF-A0A919T494-F1
#
_entry.id   AF-A0A919T494-F1
#
_cell.length_a   1.000
_cell.length_b   1.000
_cell.length_c   1.000
_cell.angle_alpha   90.00
_cell.angle_beta   90.00
_cell.angle_gamma   90.00
#
_symmetry.space_group_name_H-M   'P 1'
#
loop_
_entity.id
_entity.type
_entity.pdbx_description
1 polymer ?
#
loop_
_entity_poly.entity_id
_entity_poly.type
_entity_poly.pdbx_seq_one_letter_code
_entity_poly.pdbx_strand_id
1 'polypeptide(L)'
;MTKIRPLDYLLAALMTAAGVFLMWENINAGNDPSLIHPASTDSWLVVPAFLIVTVPILWRRWNPAAIAGITAVATGLHVLAFGWLTRCGVVLPLSFALAYAIARYAGTRRDHLLGLAAVVVLLVITLFRDSSADLAGALPIALPGAALFYGAGLLVQNRVSKKQELSEKQPATV
;
A
#
# COMPACT_ATOMS: atom_id res chain seq x y z
N MET A 1 -14.67 -5.42 -17.58
CA MET A 1 -14.03 -4.32 -16.82
C MET A 1 -14.61 -4.29 -15.42
N THR A 2 -13.84 -4.62 -14.39
CA THR A 2 -14.29 -4.54 -13.00
C THR A 2 -14.50 -3.07 -12.64
N LYS A 3 -15.75 -2.67 -12.40
CA LYS A 3 -16.11 -1.28 -12.09
C LYS A 3 -15.42 -0.84 -10.78
N ILE A 4 -14.69 0.27 -10.80
CA ILE A 4 -14.13 0.91 -9.60
C ILE A 4 -15.30 1.26 -8.68
N ARG A 5 -15.24 0.86 -7.40
CA ARG A 5 -16.33 1.12 -6.45
C ARG A 5 -16.13 2.47 -5.76
N PRO A 6 -17.19 3.13 -5.26
CA PRO A 6 -17.07 4.38 -4.52
C PRO A 6 -16.05 4.35 -3.38
N LEU A 7 -15.98 3.23 -2.65
CA LEU A 7 -15.00 3.04 -1.57
C LEU A 7 -13.55 2.99 -2.06
N ASP A 8 -13.29 2.58 -3.30
CA ASP A 8 -11.92 2.57 -3.84
C ASP A 8 -11.47 4.00 -4.17
N TYR A 9 -12.38 4.86 -4.65
CA TYR A 9 -12.11 6.29 -4.80
C TYR A 9 -11.84 6.96 -3.45
N LEU A 10 -12.63 6.64 -2.41
CA LEU A 10 -12.41 7.19 -1.08
C LEU A 10 -11.04 6.77 -0.52
N LEU A 11 -10.68 5.48 -0.61
CA LEU A 11 -9.38 5.00 -0.16
C LEU A 11 -8.24 5.69 -0.90
N ALA A 12 -8.33 5.78 -2.23
CA ALA A 12 -7.31 6.46 -3.02
C ALA A 12 -7.20 7.95 -2.68
N ALA A 13 -8.33 8.65 -2.57
CA ALA A 13 -8.35 10.06 -2.18
C ALA A 13 -7.71 10.28 -0.82
N LEU A 14 -8.00 9.42 0.17
CA LEU A 14 -7.39 9.49 1.50
C LEU A 14 -5.87 9.23 1.45
N MET A 15 -5.43 8.18 0.74
CA MET A 15 -4.00 7.87 0.59
C MET A 15 -3.25 8.98 -0.15
N THR A 16 -3.86 9.53 -1.20
CA THR A 16 -3.31 10.65 -1.97
C THR A 16 -3.24 11.92 -1.14
N ALA A 17 -4.31 12.29 -0.43
CA ALA A 17 -4.31 13.48 0.43
C ALA A 17 -3.25 13.37 1.54
N ALA A 18 -3.17 12.20 2.20
CA ALA A 18 -2.13 11.92 3.19
C ALA A 18 -0.73 11.96 2.57
N GLY A 19 -0.56 11.45 1.35
CA GLY A 19 0.69 11.54 0.58
C GLY A 19 1.11 12.98 0.30
N VAL A 20 0.19 13.81 -0.21
CA VAL A 20 0.45 15.23 -0.48
C VAL A 20 0.83 15.96 0.80
N PHE A 21 0.07 15.75 1.88
CA PHE A 21 0.36 16.34 3.18
C PHE A 21 1.74 15.93 3.70
N LEU A 22 2.07 14.62 3.64
CA LEU A 22 3.36 14.13 4.10
C LEU A 22 4.53 14.68 3.26
N MET A 23 4.37 14.80 1.94
CA MET A 23 5.42 15.38 1.08
C MET A 23 5.58 16.88 1.33
N TRP A 24 4.50 17.60 1.65
CA TRP A 24 4.57 18.99 2.08
C TRP A 24 5.34 19.14 3.39
N GLU A 25 5.10 18.28 4.39
CA GLU A 25 5.89 18.24 5.63
C GLU A 25 7.38 17.99 5.35
N ASN A 26 7.70 17.03 4.48
CA ASN A 26 9.09 16.74 4.11
C ASN A 26 9.82 17.95 3.51
N ILE A 27 9.15 18.70 2.63
CA ILE A 27 9.73 19.91 2.00
C ILE A 27 10.01 20.99 3.05
N ASN A 28 9.17 21.11 4.08
CA ASN A 28 9.29 22.14 5.11
C ASN A 28 10.09 21.70 6.35
N ALA A 29 10.48 20.43 6.44
CA ALA A 29 11.16 19.87 7.61
C ALA A 29 12.55 20.51 7.87
N GLY A 30 13.23 21.00 6.83
CA GLY A 30 14.56 21.59 6.95
C GLY A 30 15.54 20.64 7.67
N ASN A 31 16.24 21.17 8.68
CA ASN A 31 17.17 20.41 9.53
C ASN A 31 16.52 19.97 10.85
N ASP A 32 15.34 19.35 10.80
CA ASP A 32 14.66 18.83 11.99
C ASP A 32 15.55 17.79 12.72
N PRO A 33 16.00 18.06 13.96
CA PRO A 33 16.86 17.16 14.72
C PRO A 33 16.16 15.89 15.23
N SER A 34 14.82 15.81 15.11
CA SER A 34 14.04 14.63 15.51
C SER A 34 14.08 13.50 14.47
N LEU A 35 14.53 13.79 13.24
CA LEU A 35 14.67 12.79 12.18
C LEU A 35 15.97 11.99 12.35
N ILE A 36 15.91 10.70 11.99
CA ILE A 36 17.09 9.81 11.96
C ILE A 36 18.06 10.29 10.87
N HIS A 37 17.50 10.73 9.74
CA HIS A 37 18.23 11.31 8.62
C HIS A 37 17.54 12.57 8.11
N PRO A 38 18.28 13.66 7.86
CA PRO A 38 17.70 14.89 7.31
C PRO A 38 17.10 14.64 5.92
N ALA A 39 16.04 15.37 5.59
CA ALA A 39 15.41 15.30 4.28
C ALA A 39 16.43 15.66 3.19
N SER A 40 16.50 14.85 2.14
CA SER A 40 17.50 15.03 1.08
C SER A 40 17.14 16.08 0.02
N THR A 41 15.89 16.56 0.02
CA THR A 41 15.41 17.52 -0.98
C THR A 41 14.23 18.33 -0.44
N ASP A 42 14.12 19.56 -0.91
CA ASP A 42 13.04 20.52 -0.71
C ASP A 42 12.21 20.74 -2.00
N SER A 43 12.45 19.93 -3.03
CA SER A 43 11.82 20.10 -4.33
C SER A 43 10.33 19.78 -4.30
N TRP A 44 9.51 20.71 -4.80
CA TRP A 44 8.07 20.49 -4.99
C TRP A 44 7.72 19.37 -5.97
N LEU A 45 8.68 18.90 -6.78
CA LEU A 45 8.51 17.74 -7.67
C LEU A 45 8.26 16.43 -6.91
N VAL A 46 8.60 16.38 -5.62
CA VAL A 46 8.33 15.24 -4.74
C VAL A 46 6.82 14.93 -4.68
N VAL A 47 5.97 15.97 -4.62
CA VAL A 47 4.52 15.81 -4.49
C VAL A 47 3.90 15.06 -5.67
N PRO A 48 4.01 15.54 -6.93
CA PRO A 48 3.45 14.82 -8.08
C PRO A 48 4.11 13.46 -8.31
N ALA A 49 5.40 13.30 -7.99
CA ALA A 49 6.05 12.00 -8.08
C ALA A 49 5.45 10.99 -7.07
N PHE A 50 5.12 11.43 -5.86
CA PHE A 50 4.51 10.56 -4.84
C PHE A 50 3.05 10.19 -5.18
N LEU A 51 2.36 10.97 -6.01
CA LEU A 51 1.05 10.56 -6.54
C LEU A 51 1.14 9.27 -7.35
N ILE A 52 2.24 9.04 -8.07
CA ILE A 52 2.48 7.81 -8.83
C ILE A 52 2.53 6.58 -7.90
N VAL A 53 2.91 6.77 -6.64
CA VAL A 53 2.91 5.71 -5.61
C VAL A 53 1.50 5.41 -5.09
N THR A 54 0.68 6.44 -4.85
CA THR A 54 -0.63 6.25 -4.18
C THR A 54 -1.77 5.94 -5.13
N VAL A 55 -1.78 6.53 -6.33
CA VAL A 55 -2.86 6.40 -7.34
C VAL A 55 -3.12 4.95 -7.78
N PRO A 56 -2.12 4.07 -7.95
CA PRO A 56 -2.33 2.66 -8.33
C PRO A 56 -3.35 1.90 -7.46
N ILE A 57 -3.56 2.31 -6.20
CA ILE A 57 -4.52 1.67 -5.29
C ILE A 57 -5.97 1.66 -5.81
N LEU A 58 -6.32 2.58 -6.73
CA LEU A 58 -7.62 2.61 -7.39
C LEU A 58 -7.94 1.30 -8.12
N TRP A 59 -6.92 0.65 -8.68
CA TRP A 59 -7.06 -0.58 -9.46
C TRP A 59 -6.79 -1.86 -8.65
N ARG A 60 -6.75 -1.77 -7.31
CA ARG A 60 -6.44 -2.91 -6.41
C ARG A 60 -7.32 -4.15 -6.59
N ARG A 61 -8.50 -4.01 -7.20
CA ARG A 61 -9.44 -5.13 -7.44
C ARG A 61 -9.23 -5.82 -8.79
N TRP A 62 -8.51 -5.20 -9.71
CA TRP A 62 -8.31 -5.73 -11.06
C TRP A 62 -7.20 -6.77 -11.06
N ASN A 63 -6.02 -6.39 -10.57
CA ASN A 63 -4.90 -7.30 -10.37
C ASN A 63 -4.08 -6.85 -9.16
N PRO A 64 -4.44 -7.26 -7.92
CA PRO A 64 -3.79 -6.76 -6.72
C PRO A 64 -2.28 -7.05 -6.68
N ALA A 65 -1.83 -8.17 -7.25
CA ALA A 65 -0.41 -8.51 -7.31
C ALA A 65 0.37 -7.57 -8.24
N ALA A 66 -0.16 -7.29 -9.44
CA ALA A 66 0.44 -6.33 -10.36
C ALA A 66 0.45 -4.91 -9.78
N ILE A 67 -0.65 -4.48 -9.13
CA ILE A 67 -0.72 -3.17 -8.49
C ILE A 67 0.28 -3.05 -7.33
N ALA A 68 0.44 -4.09 -6.51
CA ALA A 68 1.48 -4.11 -5.48
C ALA A 68 2.88 -4.00 -6.08
N GLY A 69 3.16 -4.72 -7.18
CA GLY A 69 4.42 -4.63 -7.91
C GLY A 69 4.68 -3.23 -8.49
N ILE A 70 3.70 -2.63 -9.16
CA ILE A 70 3.79 -1.26 -9.69
C ILE A 70 4.04 -0.26 -8.56
N THR A 71 3.35 -0.41 -7.44
CA THR A 71 3.54 0.45 -6.26
C THR A 71 4.95 0.30 -5.70
N ALA A 72 5.47 -0.93 -5.59
CA ALA A 72 6.84 -1.18 -5.15
C ALA A 72 7.89 -0.53 -6.08
N VAL A 73 7.71 -0.67 -7.40
CA VAL A 73 8.59 -0.04 -8.40
C VAL A 73 8.52 1.48 -8.33
N ALA A 74 7.32 2.05 -8.27
CA ALA A 74 7.12 3.50 -8.15
C ALA A 74 7.78 4.05 -6.88
N THR A 75 7.62 3.38 -5.74
CA THR A 75 8.31 3.75 -4.50
C THR A 75 9.82 3.63 -4.64
N GLY A 76 10.33 2.58 -5.28
CA GLY A 76 11.76 2.41 -5.55
C GLY A 76 12.33 3.56 -6.38
N LEU A 77 11.66 3.93 -7.47
CA LEU A 77 12.03 5.07 -8.31
C LEU A 77 11.99 6.38 -7.50
N HIS A 78 10.98 6.56 -6.66
CA HIS A 78 10.86 7.73 -5.79
C HIS A 78 11.98 7.79 -4.73
N VAL A 79 12.41 6.65 -4.20
CA VAL A 79 13.55 6.59 -3.26
C VAL A 79 14.85 6.96 -3.99
N LEU A 80 15.06 6.42 -5.20
CA LEU A 80 16.26 6.72 -6.00
C LEU A 80 16.31 8.20 -6.42
N ALA A 81 15.17 8.79 -6.77
CA ALA A 81 15.10 10.18 -7.24
C ALA A 81 15.26 11.21 -6.11
N PHE A 82 14.75 10.93 -4.91
CA PHE A 82 14.62 11.94 -3.85
C PHE A 82 15.35 11.61 -2.54
N GLY A 83 16.00 10.45 -2.42
CA GLY A 83 16.87 10.14 -1.28
C GLY A 83 16.13 9.88 0.04
N TRP A 84 16.60 10.46 1.14
CA TRP A 84 15.98 10.34 2.46
C TRP A 84 14.77 11.27 2.57
N LEU A 85 13.60 10.67 2.79
CA LEU A 85 12.34 11.35 3.07
C LEU A 85 11.49 10.45 3.96
N THR A 86 10.64 11.04 4.79
CA THR A 86 9.61 10.32 5.55
C THR A 86 8.51 9.88 4.60
N ARG A 87 8.36 8.56 4.43
CA ARG A 87 7.39 7.90 3.55
C ARG A 87 6.52 6.89 4.31
N CYS A 88 7.03 6.38 5.42
CA CYS A 88 6.41 5.33 6.22
C CYS A 88 4.99 5.70 6.66
N GLY A 89 4.69 6.97 6.95
CA GLY A 89 3.36 7.45 7.33
C GLY A 89 2.25 7.19 6.30
N VAL A 90 2.59 6.98 5.02
CA VAL A 90 1.61 6.70 3.95
C VAL A 90 1.87 5.34 3.31
N VAL A 91 3.13 4.99 3.04
CA VAL A 91 3.46 3.74 2.35
C VAL A 91 3.22 2.51 3.24
N LEU A 92 3.36 2.62 4.58
CA LEU A 92 3.00 1.51 5.48
C LEU A 92 1.49 1.22 5.44
N PRO A 93 0.57 2.18 5.70
CA PRO A 93 -0.87 1.96 5.53
C PRO A 93 -1.24 1.46 4.13
N LEU A 94 -0.62 2.00 3.09
CA LEU A 94 -0.85 1.57 1.71
C LEU A 94 -0.47 0.09 1.51
N SER A 95 0.68 -0.33 2.04
CA SER A 95 1.14 -1.72 1.95
C SER A 95 0.19 -2.68 2.70
N PHE A 96 -0.40 -2.27 3.82
CA PHE A 96 -1.41 -3.04 4.55
C PHE A 96 -2.72 -3.14 3.74
N ALA A 97 -3.16 -2.05 3.12
CA ALA A 97 -4.31 -2.05 2.23
C ALA A 97 -4.11 -2.95 1.00
N LEU A 98 -2.90 -2.99 0.45
CA LEU A 98 -2.52 -3.90 -0.63
C LEU A 98 -2.47 -5.35 -0.16
N ALA A 99 -1.90 -5.65 1.01
CA ALA A 99 -1.89 -6.98 1.60
C ALA A 99 -3.32 -7.53 1.79
N TYR A 100 -4.22 -6.70 2.32
CA TYR A 100 -5.65 -7.01 2.39
C TYR A 100 -6.25 -7.28 1.00
N ALA A 101 -5.95 -6.43 0.02
CA ALA A 101 -6.47 -6.55 -1.34
C ALA A 101 -5.98 -7.83 -2.04
N ILE A 102 -4.71 -8.22 -1.86
CA ILE A 102 -4.14 -9.46 -2.36
C ILE A 102 -4.91 -10.64 -1.77
N ALA A 103 -5.04 -10.72 -0.44
CA ALA A 103 -5.81 -11.78 0.20
C ALA A 103 -7.26 -11.86 -0.28
N ARG A 104 -7.88 -10.70 -0.53
CA ARG A 104 -9.31 -10.61 -0.84
C ARG A 104 -9.62 -10.84 -2.32
N TYR A 105 -8.73 -10.50 -3.24
CA TYR A 105 -9.03 -10.42 -4.67
C TYR A 105 -8.07 -11.23 -5.57
N ALA A 106 -6.96 -11.76 -5.05
CA ALA A 106 -6.08 -12.61 -5.86
C ALA A 106 -6.80 -13.91 -6.24
N GLY A 107 -6.61 -14.35 -7.48
CA GLY A 107 -7.29 -15.53 -8.01
C GLY A 107 -6.49 -16.82 -7.83
N THR A 108 -5.17 -16.77 -8.06
CA THR A 108 -4.30 -17.95 -8.01
C THR A 108 -3.30 -17.90 -6.86
N ARG A 109 -2.83 -19.07 -6.40
CA ARG A 109 -1.77 -19.15 -5.36
C ARG A 109 -0.50 -18.41 -5.77
N ARG A 110 -0.18 -18.38 -7.06
CA ARG A 110 0.96 -17.62 -7.60
C ARG A 110 0.76 -16.12 -7.39
N ASP A 111 -0.44 -15.60 -7.64
CA ASP A 111 -0.75 -14.18 -7.42
C ASP A 111 -0.65 -13.79 -5.94
N HIS A 112 -1.07 -14.67 -5.03
CA HIS A 112 -0.88 -14.46 -3.59
C HIS A 112 0.60 -14.36 -3.23
N LEU A 113 1.43 -15.29 -3.69
CA LEU A 113 2.86 -15.29 -3.40
C LEU A 113 3.57 -14.07 -4.00
N LEU A 114 3.31 -13.76 -5.27
CA LEU A 114 3.89 -12.61 -5.95
C LEU A 114 3.43 -11.29 -5.32
N GLY A 115 2.15 -11.18 -4.99
CA GLY A 115 1.61 -10.00 -4.32
C GLY A 115 2.22 -9.80 -2.93
N LEU A 116 2.31 -10.86 -2.12
CA LEU A 116 2.92 -10.78 -0.80
C LEU A 116 4.41 -10.44 -0.88
N ALA A 117 5.14 -11.06 -1.82
CA ALA A 117 6.54 -10.71 -2.07
C ALA A 117 6.67 -9.22 -2.46
N ALA A 118 5.80 -8.70 -3.32
CA ALA A 118 5.79 -7.29 -3.68
C ALA A 118 5.49 -6.36 -2.49
N VAL A 119 4.58 -6.75 -1.58
CA VAL A 119 4.33 -6.01 -0.33
C VAL A 119 5.56 -5.99 0.56
N VAL A 120 6.25 -7.13 0.73
CA VAL A 120 7.48 -7.20 1.53
C VAL A 120 8.57 -6.32 0.90
N VAL A 121 8.74 -6.37 -0.42
CA VAL A 121 9.68 -5.50 -1.13
C VAL A 121 9.33 -4.03 -0.95
N LEU A 122 8.05 -3.65 -1.06
CA LEU A 122 7.58 -2.29 -0.82
C LEU A 122 7.91 -1.82 0.61
N LEU A 123 7.70 -2.66 1.62
CA LEU A 123 8.06 -2.37 3.01
C LEU A 123 9.57 -2.14 3.17
N VAL A 124 10.38 -3.04 2.63
CA VAL A 124 11.85 -2.93 2.71
C VAL A 124 12.36 -1.68 2.00
N ILE A 125 11.91 -1.41 0.76
CA ILE A 125 12.30 -0.20 0.01
C ILE A 125 11.97 1.06 0.80
N THR A 126 10.77 1.11 1.37
CA THR A 126 10.31 2.26 2.15
C THR A 126 11.22 2.49 3.34
N LEU A 127 11.38 1.47 4.19
CA LEU A 127 12.09 1.59 5.47
C LEU A 127 13.61 1.68 5.32
N PHE A 128 14.17 1.22 4.20
CA PHE A 128 15.61 1.33 3.95
C PHE A 128 16.08 2.77 3.72
N ARG A 129 15.19 3.66 3.26
CA ARG A 129 15.51 5.07 2.98
C ARG A 129 14.52 6.06 3.57
N ASP A 130 13.92 5.69 4.69
CA ASP A 130 12.99 6.56 5.42
C ASP A 130 13.73 7.45 6.43
N SER A 131 13.30 8.71 6.55
CA SER A 131 13.91 9.68 7.46
C SER A 131 13.43 9.55 8.91
N SER A 132 12.25 8.97 9.14
CA SER A 132 11.62 8.88 10.47
C SER A 132 11.68 7.48 11.07
N ALA A 133 11.86 6.44 10.26
CA ALA A 133 11.90 5.06 10.71
C ALA A 133 13.06 4.31 10.07
N ASP A 134 13.78 3.50 10.83
CA ASP A 134 14.83 2.65 10.30
C ASP A 134 14.31 1.24 9.97
N LEU A 135 15.05 0.53 9.12
CA LEU A 135 14.70 -0.82 8.72
C LEU A 135 14.66 -1.80 9.91
N ALA A 136 15.61 -1.69 10.84
CA ALA A 136 15.74 -2.63 11.95
C ALA A 136 14.63 -2.45 13.00
N GLY A 137 14.25 -1.21 13.31
CA GLY A 137 13.18 -0.92 14.26
C GLY A 137 11.77 -1.13 13.70
N ALA A 138 11.50 -0.70 12.46
CA ALA A 138 10.14 -0.67 11.94
C ALA A 138 9.70 -1.97 11.24
N LEU A 139 10.62 -2.71 10.59
CA LEU A 139 10.26 -3.91 9.85
C LEU A 139 9.62 -5.02 10.71
N PRO A 140 10.10 -5.29 11.96
CA PRO A 140 9.48 -6.25 12.86
C PRO A 140 8.03 -5.90 13.25
N ILE A 141 7.62 -4.62 13.12
CA ILE A 141 6.26 -4.16 13.40
C ILE A 141 5.42 -4.19 12.10
N ALA A 142 6.02 -3.74 10.99
CA ALA A 142 5.35 -3.64 9.70
C ALA A 142 4.94 -5.02 9.14
N LEU A 143 5.79 -6.04 9.28
CA LEU A 143 5.49 -7.39 8.78
C LEU A 143 4.26 -8.02 9.47
N PRO A 144 4.15 -8.05 10.81
CA PRO A 144 2.93 -8.46 11.49
C PRO A 144 1.70 -7.64 11.10
N GLY A 145 1.85 -6.32 10.92
CA GLY A 145 0.77 -5.46 10.43
C GLY A 145 0.26 -5.92 9.06
N ALA A 146 1.15 -6.12 8.09
CA ALA A 146 0.78 -6.62 6.77
C ALA A 146 0.14 -8.01 6.84
N ALA A 147 0.67 -8.91 7.68
CA ALA A 147 0.12 -10.24 7.88
C ALA A 147 -1.30 -10.21 8.49
N LEU A 148 -1.55 -9.32 9.44
CA LEU A 148 -2.87 -9.12 10.06
C LEU A 148 -3.91 -8.65 9.03
N PHE A 149 -3.56 -7.67 8.20
CA PHE A 149 -4.45 -7.17 7.15
C PHE A 149 -4.67 -8.20 6.04
N TYR A 150 -3.64 -8.96 5.67
CA TYR A 150 -3.77 -10.10 4.77
C TYR A 150 -4.73 -11.15 5.34
N GLY A 151 -4.57 -11.52 6.61
CA GLY A 151 -5.46 -12.45 7.32
C GLY A 151 -6.91 -11.96 7.33
N ALA A 152 -7.14 -10.68 7.62
CA ALA A 152 -8.46 -10.06 7.54
C ALA A 152 -9.07 -10.17 6.14
N GLY A 153 -8.26 -9.98 5.08
CA GLY A 153 -8.69 -10.15 3.69
C GLY A 153 -9.14 -11.58 3.40
N LEU A 154 -8.41 -12.59 3.88
CA LEU A 154 -8.78 -14.01 3.73
C LEU A 154 -10.09 -14.33 4.46
N LEU A 155 -10.25 -13.82 5.69
CA LEU A 155 -11.49 -14.01 6.46
C LEU A 155 -12.70 -13.44 5.74
N VAL A 156 -12.58 -12.23 5.17
CA VAL A 156 -13.67 -11.61 4.40
C VAL A 156 -13.94 -12.37 3.11
N GLN A 157 -12.90 -12.83 2.39
CA GLN A 157 -13.05 -13.63 1.17
C GLN A 157 -13.83 -14.91 1.46
N ASN A 158 -13.41 -15.68 2.46
CA ASN A 158 -14.04 -16.93 2.86
C ASN A 158 -15.52 -16.74 3.24
N ARG A 159 -15.86 -15.64 3.92
CA ARG A 159 -17.25 -15.32 4.27
C ARG A 159 -18.10 -15.00 3.04
N VAL A 160 -17.54 -14.30 2.06
CA VAL A 160 -18.28 -13.94 0.85
C VAL A 160 -18.51 -15.16 -0.05
N SER A 161 -17.48 -16.00 -0.25
CA SER A 161 -17.62 -17.23 -1.04
C SER A 161 -18.69 -18.17 -0.46
N LYS A 162 -18.68 -18.40 0.87
CA LYS A 162 -19.70 -19.22 1.54
C LYS A 162 -21.12 -18.68 1.35
N LYS A 163 -21.31 -17.36 1.41
CA LYS A 163 -22.63 -16.75 1.17
C LYS A 163 -23.11 -16.94 -0.27
N GLN A 164 -22.20 -16.90 -1.24
CA GLN A 164 -22.53 -17.14 -2.64
C GLN A 164 -22.96 -18.59 -2.87
N GLU A 165 -22.22 -19.56 -2.31
CA GLU A 165 -22.57 -20.98 -2.39
C GLU A 165 -23.94 -21.30 -1.77
N LEU A 166 -24.28 -20.67 -0.63
CA LEU A 166 -25.59 -20.84 0.00
C LEU A 166 -26.73 -20.25 -0.83
N SER A 167 -26.50 -19.08 -1.44
CA SER A 167 -27.49 -18.42 -2.31
C SER A 167 -27.75 -19.20 -3.59
N GLU A 168 -26.76 -19.93 -4.11
CA GLU A 168 -26.88 -20.77 -5.31
C GLU A 168 -27.61 -22.09 -5.01
N LYS A 169 -27.38 -22.67 -3.82
CA LYS A 169 -28.00 -23.93 -3.39
C LYS A 169 -29.45 -23.82 -2.95
N GLN A 170 -29.98 -22.63 -2.71
CA GLN A 170 -31.38 -22.42 -2.35
C GLN A 170 -32.17 -22.20 -3.65
N PRO A 171 -32.81 -23.25 -4.23
CA PRO A 171 -33.65 -23.04 -5.39
C PRO A 171 -34.80 -22.14 -4.95
N ALA A 172 -35.16 -21.18 -5.81
CA ALA A 172 -36.31 -20.31 -5.56
C ALA A 172 -37.53 -21.20 -5.31
N THR A 173 -37.95 -21.29 -4.05
CA THR A 173 -39.25 -21.82 -3.69
C THR A 173 -40.26 -20.78 -4.15
N VAL A 174 -40.74 -20.96 -5.38
CA VAL A 174 -41.94 -20.33 -5.93
C VAL A 174 -42.91 -21.45 -6.24
#